data_AF-A0A7J4S9P0-F1
#
_entry.id   AF-A0A7J4S9P0-F1
#
_cell.length_a   1.000
_cell.length_b   1.000
_cell.length_c   1.000
_cell.angle_alpha   90.00
_cell.angle_beta   90.00
_cell.angle_gamma   90.00
#
_symmetry.space_group_name_H-M   'P 1'
#
loop_
_entity.id
_entity.type
_entity.pdbx_description
1 polymer ?
#
loop_
_entity_poly.entity_id
_entity_poly.type
_entity_poly.pdbx_seq_one_letter_code
_entity_poly.pdbx_strand_id
1 'polypeptide(L)'
;MAWGIPEKLAFTPKSILRYDSGYIAIGVDGELQKIDSAGKLTGQPVKPFPTPIRSAVIIGDCLVATWLDQELMLARMAAIDLGKEFIEGVNRGELRIRRSIDKSIHPSGNDWSHVLDAEPIALSANSKSFSFVLWKKGVYNLSVNSVENWRSPEPSWPKLAKIPRAEDIVATVCDDEVYEIWSKGGGVIRYDVMSGDIINQEVLPIDGYLNEVYKHGDNYLILYNNSTIALMKDGDVQLNAKLSGPISYAEWCEETHGWQIAGWRELIFVSTKEHKRTALQEIAVFVDAKTGFYLCNDGVWDIIDTKKS
;
A
#
# COMPACT_ATOMS: atom_id res chain seq x y z
N MET A 1 -13.39 4.86 -25.07
CA MET A 1 -14.44 5.71 -24.49
C MET A 1 -13.75 6.80 -23.71
N ALA A 2 -14.14 8.06 -23.91
CA ALA A 2 -13.49 9.19 -23.25
C ALA A 2 -13.82 9.17 -21.76
N TRP A 3 -12.82 8.88 -20.93
CA TRP A 3 -12.93 8.91 -19.48
C TRP A 3 -13.02 10.39 -19.05
N GLY A 4 -14.09 10.76 -18.34
CA GLY A 4 -14.18 12.10 -17.73
C GLY A 4 -13.25 12.17 -16.52
N ILE A 5 -12.77 13.37 -16.18
CA ILE A 5 -12.03 13.58 -14.92
C ILE A 5 -12.95 13.16 -13.76
N PRO A 6 -12.49 12.29 -12.83
CA PRO A 6 -13.34 11.82 -11.74
C PRO A 6 -13.83 12.97 -10.84
N GLU A 7 -14.95 12.72 -10.17
CA GLU A 7 -15.55 13.68 -9.24
C GLU A 7 -14.65 13.94 -8.01
N LYS A 8 -14.69 15.19 -7.50
CA LYS A 8 -13.91 15.60 -6.32
C LYS A 8 -14.35 14.82 -5.07
N LEU A 9 -13.38 14.27 -4.33
CA LEU A 9 -13.63 13.62 -3.05
C LEU A 9 -14.00 14.63 -1.95
N ALA A 10 -14.92 14.23 -1.07
CA ALA A 10 -15.38 15.06 0.06
C ALA A 10 -14.50 14.92 1.33
N PHE A 11 -13.37 14.22 1.23
CA PHE A 11 -12.41 13.98 2.31
C PHE A 11 -10.98 14.04 1.76
N THR A 12 -9.99 14.13 2.66
CA THR A 12 -8.56 14.09 2.31
C THR A 12 -8.15 12.66 1.95
N PRO A 13 -7.89 12.33 0.68
CA PRO A 13 -7.45 11.00 0.30
C PRO A 13 -6.03 10.71 0.79
N LYS A 14 -5.81 9.46 1.18
CA LYS A 14 -4.51 8.90 1.53
C LYS A 14 -4.00 7.95 0.45
N SER A 15 -4.88 7.14 -0.14
CA SER A 15 -4.52 6.17 -1.17
C SER A 15 -5.71 5.80 -2.05
N ILE A 16 -5.41 5.33 -3.26
CA ILE A 16 -6.38 4.76 -4.20
C ILE A 16 -6.00 3.30 -4.49
N LEU A 17 -6.99 2.41 -4.47
CA LEU A 17 -6.82 1.01 -4.89
C LEU A 17 -7.67 0.72 -6.13
N ARG A 18 -7.13 -0.06 -7.07
CA ARG A 18 -7.83 -0.47 -8.30
C ARG A 18 -8.45 -1.84 -8.16
N TYR A 19 -9.62 -2.02 -8.75
CA TYR A 19 -10.28 -3.32 -8.90
C TYR A 19 -11.08 -3.33 -10.21
N ASP A 20 -11.62 -4.49 -10.60
CA ASP A 20 -12.19 -4.69 -11.94
C ASP A 20 -13.32 -3.71 -12.29
N SER A 21 -14.11 -3.30 -11.29
CA SER A 21 -15.25 -2.40 -11.50
C SER A 21 -14.92 -0.90 -11.27
N GLY A 22 -13.69 -0.55 -10.90
CA GLY A 22 -13.26 0.83 -10.72
C GLY A 22 -12.16 1.02 -9.67
N TYR A 23 -12.35 1.99 -8.78
CA TYR A 23 -11.38 2.38 -7.76
C TYR A 23 -12.01 2.51 -6.38
N ILE A 24 -11.20 2.36 -5.34
CA ILE A 24 -11.57 2.68 -3.95
C ILE A 24 -10.67 3.83 -3.50
N ALA A 25 -11.29 4.91 -3.06
CA ALA A 25 -10.61 5.98 -2.36
C ALA A 25 -10.60 5.69 -0.85
N ILE A 26 -9.41 5.76 -0.26
CA ILE A 26 -9.19 5.60 1.18
C ILE A 26 -8.77 6.95 1.75
N GLY A 27 -9.49 7.43 2.75
CA GLY A 27 -9.21 8.69 3.44
C GLY A 27 -8.22 8.56 4.60
N VAL A 28 -7.67 9.70 5.01
CA VAL A 28 -6.72 9.79 6.13
C VAL A 28 -7.34 9.31 7.46
N ASP A 29 -8.64 9.54 7.67
CA ASP A 29 -9.33 9.20 8.92
C ASP A 29 -10.09 7.86 8.82
N GLY A 30 -9.83 7.07 7.78
CA GLY A 30 -10.44 5.75 7.56
C GLY A 30 -11.70 5.76 6.68
N GLU A 31 -11.97 6.86 5.97
CA GLU A 31 -13.04 6.91 4.97
C GLU A 31 -12.78 5.91 3.85
N LEU A 32 -13.86 5.28 3.37
CA LEU A 32 -13.91 4.52 2.13
C LEU A 32 -14.99 5.10 1.23
N GLN A 33 -14.67 5.27 -0.05
CA GLN A 33 -15.65 5.58 -1.08
C GLN A 33 -15.29 4.91 -2.39
N LYS A 34 -16.28 4.36 -3.09
CA LYS A 34 -16.08 3.76 -4.41
C LYS A 34 -16.13 4.83 -5.49
N ILE A 35 -15.33 4.60 -6.52
CA ILE A 35 -15.34 5.35 -7.77
C ILE A 35 -15.57 4.30 -8.85
N ASP A 36 -16.63 4.46 -9.65
CA ASP A 36 -16.91 3.51 -10.72
C ASP A 36 -15.92 3.67 -11.89
N SER A 37 -15.97 2.73 -12.84
CA SER A 37 -15.15 2.78 -14.06
C SER A 37 -15.35 4.03 -14.92
N ALA A 38 -16.42 4.80 -14.72
CA ALA A 38 -16.66 6.07 -15.39
C ALA A 38 -16.11 7.29 -14.62
N GLY A 39 -15.51 7.08 -13.45
CA GLY A 39 -14.97 8.15 -12.60
C GLY A 39 -16.01 8.79 -11.67
N LYS A 40 -17.21 8.21 -11.56
CA LYS A 40 -18.29 8.76 -10.72
C LYS A 40 -18.22 8.19 -9.31
N LEU A 41 -18.45 9.02 -8.30
CA LEU A 41 -18.52 8.56 -6.91
C LEU A 41 -19.77 7.70 -6.69
N THR A 42 -19.58 6.58 -6.01
CA THR A 42 -20.65 5.67 -5.61
C THR A 42 -20.89 5.77 -4.11
N GLY A 43 -22.11 6.12 -3.72
CA GLY A 43 -22.47 6.33 -2.31
C GLY A 43 -21.79 7.54 -1.67
N GLN A 44 -22.02 7.72 -0.37
CA GLN A 44 -21.30 8.70 0.45
C GLN A 44 -20.02 8.07 1.02
N PRO A 45 -19.00 8.87 1.40
CA PRO A 45 -17.88 8.36 2.18
C PRO A 45 -18.38 7.75 3.49
N VAL A 46 -17.84 6.58 3.85
CA VAL A 46 -18.18 5.91 5.12
C VAL A 46 -16.94 5.43 5.83
N LYS A 47 -17.01 5.28 7.15
CA LYS A 47 -15.96 4.71 8.00
C LYS A 47 -16.45 3.38 8.57
N PRO A 48 -16.11 2.22 7.96
CA PRO A 48 -16.50 0.92 8.51
C PRO A 48 -16.04 0.70 9.95
N PHE A 49 -14.94 1.35 10.32
CA PHE A 49 -14.38 1.33 11.67
C PHE A 49 -13.85 2.71 12.01
N PRO A 50 -13.98 3.20 13.27
CA PRO A 50 -13.71 4.60 13.61
C PRO A 50 -12.22 4.89 13.89
N THR A 51 -11.35 4.33 13.05
CA THR A 51 -9.90 4.53 13.12
C THR A 51 -9.33 4.56 11.69
N PRO A 52 -8.15 5.16 11.47
CA PRO A 52 -7.50 5.11 10.17
C PRO A 52 -7.24 3.68 9.69
N ILE A 53 -7.30 3.49 8.37
CA ILE A 53 -6.82 2.28 7.70
C ILE A 53 -5.31 2.36 7.61
N ARG A 54 -4.62 1.38 8.19
CA ARG A 54 -3.15 1.29 8.19
C ARG A 54 -2.65 0.87 6.81
N SER A 55 -3.14 -0.26 6.32
CA SER A 55 -2.83 -0.85 5.02
C SER A 55 -4.06 -1.54 4.44
N ALA A 56 -4.13 -1.63 3.12
CA ALA A 56 -5.22 -2.28 2.41
C ALA A 56 -4.76 -2.82 1.06
N VAL A 57 -5.35 -3.94 0.65
CA VAL A 57 -5.09 -4.64 -0.61
C VAL A 57 -6.40 -5.15 -1.20
N ILE A 58 -6.40 -5.45 -2.50
CA ILE A 58 -7.54 -6.00 -3.21
C ILE A 58 -7.18 -7.38 -3.77
N ILE A 59 -8.10 -8.33 -3.61
CA ILE A 59 -8.04 -9.66 -4.25
C ILE A 59 -9.39 -9.90 -4.92
N GLY A 60 -9.42 -9.84 -6.26
CA GLY A 60 -10.68 -9.82 -7.01
C GLY A 60 -11.58 -8.67 -6.56
N ASP A 61 -12.83 -8.95 -6.22
CA ASP A 61 -13.78 -7.97 -5.66
C ASP A 61 -13.77 -7.94 -4.12
N CYS A 62 -12.64 -8.25 -3.48
CA CYS A 62 -12.53 -8.23 -2.01
C CYS A 62 -11.47 -7.23 -1.55
N LEU A 63 -11.86 -6.29 -0.69
CA LEU A 63 -10.94 -5.43 0.03
C LEU A 63 -10.52 -6.10 1.33
N VAL A 64 -9.23 -6.34 1.52
CA VAL A 64 -8.65 -6.73 2.81
C VAL A 64 -7.92 -5.54 3.39
N ALA A 65 -8.30 -5.11 4.59
CA ALA A 65 -7.75 -3.92 5.22
C ALA A 65 -7.43 -4.16 6.71
N THR A 66 -6.49 -3.35 7.21
CA THR A 66 -6.13 -3.30 8.63
C THR A 66 -6.42 -1.93 9.24
N TRP A 67 -6.89 -1.95 10.47
CA TRP A 67 -7.18 -0.76 11.27
C TRP A 67 -6.36 -0.81 12.54
N LEU A 68 -5.81 0.34 12.96
CA LEU A 68 -4.99 0.46 14.15
C LEU A 68 -5.34 1.73 14.92
N ASP A 69 -5.65 1.59 16.20
CA ASP A 69 -5.70 2.68 17.16
C ASP A 69 -4.62 2.46 18.21
N GLN A 70 -3.53 3.22 18.13
CA GLN A 70 -2.40 3.11 19.05
C GLN A 70 -2.76 3.58 20.46
N GLU A 71 -3.68 4.54 20.61
CA GLU A 71 -4.07 5.02 21.94
C GLU A 71 -4.92 3.98 22.68
N LEU A 72 -5.80 3.29 21.95
CA LEU A 72 -6.62 2.21 22.49
C LEU A 72 -5.93 0.85 22.44
N MET A 73 -4.73 0.77 21.87
CA MET A 73 -3.96 -0.47 21.67
C MET A 73 -4.80 -1.55 20.98
N LEU A 74 -5.51 -1.16 19.92
CA LEU A 74 -6.48 -2.01 19.24
C LEU A 74 -6.14 -2.12 17.77
N ALA A 75 -6.11 -3.36 17.27
CA ALA A 75 -5.90 -3.64 15.86
C ALA A 75 -6.99 -4.60 15.32
N ARG A 76 -7.44 -4.33 14.10
CA ARG A 76 -8.39 -5.17 13.37
C ARG A 76 -7.86 -5.47 11.99
N MET A 77 -8.24 -6.63 11.48
CA MET A 77 -8.16 -6.97 10.07
C MET A 77 -9.55 -7.42 9.63
N ALA A 78 -9.97 -7.07 8.42
CA ALA A 78 -11.23 -7.54 7.88
C ALA A 78 -11.20 -7.58 6.36
N ALA A 79 -12.06 -8.45 5.80
CA ALA A 79 -12.42 -8.45 4.39
C ALA A 79 -13.79 -7.82 4.19
N ILE A 80 -13.93 -7.01 3.14
CA ILE A 80 -15.19 -6.40 2.72
C ILE A 80 -15.41 -6.71 1.24
N ASP A 81 -16.58 -7.25 0.91
CA ASP A 81 -17.03 -7.51 -0.46
C ASP A 81 -17.34 -6.19 -1.19
N LEU A 82 -16.65 -5.96 -2.30
CA LEU A 82 -16.80 -4.78 -3.15
C LEU A 82 -18.03 -4.84 -4.05
N GLY A 83 -18.75 -5.96 -4.10
CA GLY A 83 -20.10 -6.03 -4.65
C GLY A 83 -21.17 -5.40 -3.76
N LYS A 84 -20.89 -5.19 -2.46
CA LYS A 84 -21.84 -4.65 -1.47
C LYS A 84 -21.58 -3.18 -1.19
N GLU A 85 -22.61 -2.43 -0.78
CA GLU A 85 -22.40 -1.06 -0.28
C GLU A 85 -21.55 -1.08 0.99
N PHE A 86 -20.67 -0.08 1.14
CA PHE A 86 -19.93 0.08 2.38
C PHE A 86 -20.87 0.56 3.49
N ILE A 87 -20.65 0.09 4.72
CA ILE A 87 -21.53 0.33 5.87
C ILE A 87 -20.79 1.19 6.89
N GLU A 88 -21.45 2.25 7.37
CA GLU A 88 -20.92 3.10 8.45
C GLU A 88 -20.78 2.31 9.74
N GLY A 89 -19.62 2.47 10.40
CA GLY A 89 -19.27 1.81 11.64
C GLY A 89 -19.80 2.51 12.89
N VAL A 90 -19.39 1.96 14.03
CA VAL A 90 -19.62 2.60 15.34
C VAL A 90 -18.78 3.86 15.49
N ASN A 91 -19.12 4.69 16.47
CA ASN A 91 -18.25 5.82 16.84
C ASN A 91 -17.06 5.37 17.69
N ARG A 92 -15.95 6.12 17.63
CA ARG A 92 -14.72 5.82 18.40
C ARG A 92 -14.98 5.68 19.92
N GLY A 93 -15.93 6.43 20.47
CA GLY A 93 -16.30 6.36 21.89
C GLY A 93 -16.78 4.98 22.35
N GLU A 94 -17.40 4.20 21.45
CA GLU A 94 -17.92 2.87 21.75
C GLU A 94 -16.82 1.83 21.92
N LEU A 95 -15.65 2.03 21.30
CA LEU A 95 -14.49 1.15 21.43
C LEU A 95 -13.97 1.06 22.88
N ARG A 96 -14.19 2.10 23.70
CA ARG A 96 -13.69 2.17 25.08
C ARG A 96 -14.43 1.25 26.05
N ILE A 97 -15.67 0.88 25.72
CA ILE A 97 -16.61 0.22 26.63
C ILE A 97 -16.46 -1.32 26.56
N ARG A 98 -15.94 -1.87 25.46
CA ARG A 98 -15.91 -3.32 25.19
C ARG A 98 -14.48 -3.84 24.98
N ARG A 99 -13.77 -4.07 26.08
CA ARG A 99 -12.35 -4.48 26.08
C ARG A 99 -12.09 -5.99 26.03
N SER A 100 -13.11 -6.83 26.20
CA SER A 100 -12.94 -8.29 26.12
C SER A 100 -13.07 -8.76 24.67
N ILE A 101 -12.26 -9.76 24.27
CA ILE A 101 -12.17 -10.23 22.87
C ILE A 101 -13.54 -10.65 22.32
N ASP A 102 -14.34 -11.34 23.14
CA ASP A 102 -15.71 -11.80 22.85
C ASP A 102 -16.73 -10.67 22.61
N LYS A 103 -16.41 -9.45 23.04
CA LYS A 103 -17.25 -8.25 22.86
C LYS A 103 -16.62 -7.24 21.91
N SER A 104 -15.56 -7.62 21.22
CA SER A 104 -14.83 -6.77 20.28
C SER A 104 -15.78 -6.23 19.21
N ILE A 105 -15.66 -4.94 18.95
CA ILE A 105 -16.31 -4.34 17.80
C ILE A 105 -15.42 -4.57 16.58
N HIS A 106 -16.05 -4.91 15.46
CA HIS A 106 -15.42 -5.21 14.18
C HIS A 106 -15.82 -4.16 13.13
N PRO A 107 -15.03 -3.98 12.05
CA PRO A 107 -15.42 -3.14 10.92
C PRO A 107 -16.78 -3.54 10.35
N SER A 108 -17.66 -2.57 10.09
CA SER A 108 -19.01 -2.87 9.59
C SER A 108 -19.01 -3.28 8.12
N GLY A 109 -19.94 -4.15 7.74
CA GLY A 109 -20.03 -4.69 6.37
C GLY A 109 -18.93 -5.70 6.01
N ASN A 110 -18.19 -6.21 7.00
CA ASN A 110 -17.19 -7.25 6.77
C ASN A 110 -17.83 -8.61 6.45
N ASP A 111 -17.17 -9.38 5.59
CA ASP A 111 -17.46 -10.80 5.40
C ASP A 111 -16.79 -11.66 6.49
N TRP A 112 -15.59 -11.26 6.89
CA TRP A 112 -14.90 -11.77 8.08
C TRP A 112 -14.05 -10.67 8.72
N SER A 113 -13.77 -10.81 10.02
CA SER A 113 -12.86 -9.92 10.73
C SER A 113 -12.14 -10.62 11.87
N HIS A 114 -10.88 -10.22 12.10
CA HIS A 114 -10.04 -10.65 13.21
C HIS A 114 -9.64 -9.51 14.12
N VAL A 115 -9.55 -9.83 15.41
CA VAL A 115 -8.80 -9.05 16.39
C VAL A 115 -7.33 -9.42 16.25
N LEU A 116 -6.47 -8.43 16.01
CA LEU A 116 -5.03 -8.64 16.01
C LEU A 116 -4.49 -8.34 17.41
N ASP A 117 -3.63 -9.22 17.92
CA ASP A 117 -2.97 -9.07 19.22
C ASP A 117 -1.60 -8.38 19.13
N ALA A 118 -1.23 -7.92 17.93
CA ALA A 118 -0.02 -7.19 17.62
C ALA A 118 -0.27 -6.18 16.49
N GLU A 119 0.64 -5.22 16.34
CA GLU A 119 0.57 -4.20 15.28
C GLU A 119 0.82 -4.84 13.90
N PRO A 120 -0.09 -4.64 12.92
CA PRO A 120 0.17 -4.99 11.54
C PRO A 120 1.16 -3.98 10.93
N ILE A 121 2.34 -4.48 10.57
CA ILE A 121 3.43 -3.65 10.04
C ILE A 121 3.29 -3.44 8.54
N ALA A 122 2.97 -4.51 7.80
CA ALA A 122 2.87 -4.49 6.36
C ALA A 122 1.85 -5.53 5.87
N LEU A 123 1.29 -5.28 4.68
CA LEU A 123 0.27 -6.10 4.02
C LEU A 123 0.46 -5.96 2.50
N SER A 124 0.53 -7.08 1.80
CA SER A 124 0.54 -7.15 0.34
C SER A 124 -0.24 -8.38 -0.12
N ALA A 125 -0.63 -8.42 -1.39
CA ALA A 125 -1.42 -9.52 -1.93
C ALA A 125 -0.97 -9.86 -3.34
N ASN A 126 -1.27 -11.10 -3.74
CA ASN A 126 -1.29 -11.51 -5.13
C ASN A 126 -2.75 -11.75 -5.57
N SER A 127 -2.93 -12.43 -6.70
CA SER A 127 -4.27 -12.71 -7.23
C SER A 127 -5.14 -13.67 -6.40
N LYS A 128 -4.60 -14.34 -5.38
CA LYS A 128 -5.26 -15.45 -4.65
C LYS A 128 -5.21 -15.35 -3.12
N SER A 129 -4.14 -14.80 -2.58
CA SER A 129 -3.87 -14.71 -1.13
C SER A 129 -3.23 -13.38 -0.76
N PHE A 130 -3.19 -13.10 0.53
CA PHE A 130 -2.47 -11.94 1.07
C PHE A 130 -1.50 -12.38 2.16
N SER A 131 -0.37 -11.68 2.20
CA SER A 131 0.68 -11.85 3.18
C SER A 131 0.82 -10.60 4.04
N PHE A 132 0.99 -10.78 5.35
CA PHE A 132 1.17 -9.67 6.28
C PHE A 132 2.17 -10.01 7.38
N VAL A 133 2.72 -8.96 7.98
CA VAL A 133 3.66 -9.07 9.09
C VAL A 133 3.06 -8.45 10.34
N LEU A 134 3.10 -9.19 11.43
CA LEU A 134 2.73 -8.72 12.76
C LEU A 134 4.00 -8.47 13.58
N TRP A 135 4.08 -7.30 14.21
CA TRP A 135 5.21 -6.88 15.02
C TRP A 135 5.51 -7.91 16.13
N LYS A 136 6.76 -8.41 16.18
CA LYS A 136 7.22 -9.42 17.16
C LYS A 136 6.45 -10.75 17.18
N LYS A 137 5.74 -11.07 16.10
CA LYS A 137 4.95 -12.31 15.99
C LYS A 137 5.42 -13.17 14.83
N GLY A 138 5.51 -12.59 13.63
CA GLY A 138 5.88 -13.34 12.44
C GLY A 138 5.18 -12.86 11.18
N VAL A 139 5.31 -13.71 10.16
CA VAL A 139 4.74 -13.54 8.83
C VAL A 139 3.62 -14.54 8.65
N TYR A 140 2.53 -14.09 8.05
CA TYR A 140 1.34 -14.92 7.84
C TYR A 140 0.89 -14.76 6.39
N ASN A 141 0.43 -15.86 5.78
CA ASN A 141 -0.29 -15.84 4.52
C ASN A 141 -1.65 -16.50 4.67
N LEU A 142 -2.69 -15.78 4.26
CA LEU A 142 -4.07 -16.23 4.33
C LEU A 142 -4.70 -16.13 2.94
N SER A 143 -5.61 -17.06 2.65
CA SER A 143 -6.55 -16.92 1.53
C SER A 143 -7.53 -15.75 1.78
N VAL A 144 -8.19 -15.28 0.71
CA VAL A 144 -9.23 -14.25 0.79
C VAL A 144 -10.38 -14.61 1.77
N ASN A 145 -10.60 -15.90 2.02
CA ASN A 145 -11.62 -16.41 2.96
C ASN A 145 -11.09 -16.62 4.38
N SER A 146 -9.93 -16.03 4.71
CA SER A 146 -9.29 -16.12 6.03
C SER A 146 -8.79 -17.50 6.45
N VAL A 147 -8.59 -18.43 5.51
CA VAL A 147 -7.91 -19.69 5.81
C VAL A 147 -6.40 -19.45 5.78
N GLU A 148 -5.69 -19.78 6.87
CA GLU A 148 -4.22 -19.74 6.94
C GLU A 148 -3.64 -20.78 5.98
N ASN A 149 -2.80 -20.33 5.05
CA ASN A 149 -2.06 -21.21 4.14
C ASN A 149 -0.74 -21.62 4.80
N TRP A 150 -0.02 -20.65 5.36
CA TRP A 150 1.23 -20.87 6.07
C TRP A 150 1.55 -19.67 7.00
N ARG A 151 2.52 -19.90 7.90
CA ARG A 151 3.10 -18.87 8.77
C ARG A 151 4.59 -19.12 8.96
N SER A 152 5.34 -18.05 9.13
CA SER A 152 6.79 -18.06 9.38
C SER A 152 7.12 -17.22 10.63
N PRO A 153 8.23 -17.52 11.34
CA PRO A 153 8.75 -16.67 12.42
C PRO A 153 9.01 -15.22 11.98
N GLU A 154 9.32 -14.37 12.96
CA GLU A 154 9.72 -12.98 12.73
C GLU A 154 10.90 -12.88 11.74
N PRO A 155 10.79 -12.04 10.69
CA PRO A 155 11.89 -11.77 9.77
C PRO A 155 13.12 -11.28 10.52
N SER A 156 14.29 -11.84 10.22
CA SER A 156 15.55 -11.39 10.82
C SER A 156 16.69 -11.50 9.82
N TRP A 157 17.65 -10.57 9.91
CA TRP A 157 18.86 -10.50 9.11
C TRP A 157 20.08 -10.46 10.03
N PRO A 158 20.79 -11.60 10.22
CA PRO A 158 21.92 -11.67 11.15
C PRO A 158 23.01 -10.61 10.91
N LYS A 159 23.21 -10.19 9.65
CA LYS A 159 24.16 -9.13 9.29
C LYS A 159 23.73 -7.73 9.75
N LEU A 160 22.44 -7.51 9.99
CA LEU A 160 21.84 -6.24 10.40
C LEU A 160 21.53 -6.17 11.91
N ALA A 161 21.51 -7.31 12.62
CA ALA A 161 21.09 -7.41 14.02
C ALA A 161 21.85 -6.49 15.00
N LYS A 162 23.06 -6.04 14.65
CA LYS A 162 23.87 -5.12 15.49
C LYS A 162 23.70 -3.65 15.10
N ILE A 163 22.99 -3.35 14.02
CA ILE A 163 22.79 -2.00 13.52
C ILE A 163 21.42 -1.51 14.01
N PRO A 164 21.36 -0.41 14.78
CA PRO A 164 20.10 0.07 15.34
C PRO A 164 19.03 0.26 14.25
N ARG A 165 17.87 -0.38 14.44
CA ARG A 165 16.70 -0.25 13.58
C ARG A 165 16.90 -0.70 12.13
N ALA A 166 18.00 -1.37 11.80
CA ALA A 166 18.26 -1.84 10.43
C ALA A 166 17.33 -2.99 10.02
N GLU A 167 16.79 -3.73 10.99
CA GLU A 167 15.80 -4.80 10.78
C GLU A 167 14.35 -4.29 10.76
N ASP A 168 14.11 -2.99 11.01
CA ASP A 168 12.76 -2.41 10.89
C ASP A 168 12.24 -2.68 9.47
N ILE A 169 11.08 -3.30 9.35
CA ILE A 169 10.45 -3.57 8.05
C ILE A 169 9.91 -2.26 7.49
N VAL A 170 10.24 -1.97 6.25
CA VAL A 170 9.85 -0.74 5.56
C VAL A 170 8.95 -0.97 4.37
N ALA A 171 9.01 -2.14 3.74
CA ALA A 171 8.16 -2.47 2.60
C ALA A 171 7.93 -3.98 2.50
N THR A 172 6.81 -4.33 1.86
CA THR A 172 6.54 -5.68 1.39
C THR A 172 6.00 -5.62 -0.02
N VAL A 173 6.48 -6.50 -0.89
CA VAL A 173 6.00 -6.63 -2.27
C VAL A 173 5.60 -8.08 -2.50
N CYS A 174 4.56 -8.32 -3.29
CA CYS A 174 4.07 -9.65 -3.59
C CYS A 174 3.71 -9.72 -5.06
N ASP A 175 4.19 -10.75 -5.74
CA ASP A 175 3.67 -11.20 -7.02
C ASP A 175 3.04 -12.60 -6.86
N ASP A 176 2.67 -13.23 -7.97
CA ASP A 176 2.01 -14.54 -7.94
C ASP A 176 2.92 -15.70 -7.51
N GLU A 177 4.24 -15.50 -7.43
CA GLU A 177 5.21 -16.53 -7.07
C GLU A 177 5.97 -16.20 -5.77
N VAL A 178 6.31 -14.94 -5.55
CA VAL A 178 7.24 -14.49 -4.51
C VAL A 178 6.62 -13.41 -3.65
N TYR A 179 6.73 -13.59 -2.34
CA TYR A 179 6.50 -12.55 -1.35
C TYR A 179 7.83 -12.08 -0.76
N GLU A 180 8.07 -10.76 -0.78
CA GLU A 180 9.32 -10.18 -0.30
C GLU A 180 9.10 -9.24 0.87
N ILE A 181 9.97 -9.34 1.87
CA ILE A 181 10.03 -8.41 3.00
C ILE A 181 11.34 -7.64 2.93
N TRP A 182 11.24 -6.32 3.00
CA TRP A 182 12.35 -5.39 2.92
C TRP A 182 12.57 -4.67 4.24
N SER A 183 13.82 -4.69 4.72
CA SER A 183 14.25 -4.01 5.93
C SER A 183 14.88 -2.66 5.62
N LYS A 184 14.85 -1.76 6.60
CA LYS A 184 15.42 -0.42 6.54
C LYS A 184 16.91 -0.42 6.17
N GLY A 185 17.65 -1.43 6.62
CA GLY A 185 19.08 -1.62 6.34
C GLY A 185 19.38 -2.34 5.03
N GLY A 186 18.39 -2.53 4.15
CA GLY A 186 18.59 -3.21 2.86
C GLY A 186 18.54 -4.73 2.93
N GLY A 187 18.05 -5.30 4.03
CA GLY A 187 17.77 -6.72 4.13
C GLY A 187 16.58 -7.11 3.28
N VAL A 188 16.68 -8.21 2.55
CA VAL A 188 15.57 -8.80 1.78
C VAL A 188 15.40 -10.25 2.17
N ILE A 189 14.18 -10.68 2.44
CA ILE A 189 13.81 -12.11 2.51
C ILE A 189 12.74 -12.35 1.45
N ARG A 190 12.95 -13.38 0.62
CA ARG A 190 12.01 -13.81 -0.40
C ARG A 190 11.43 -15.16 -0.01
N TYR A 191 10.12 -15.22 0.04
CA TYR A 191 9.33 -16.41 0.34
C TYR A 191 8.65 -16.91 -0.93
N ASP A 192 8.59 -18.22 -1.10
CA ASP A 192 7.62 -18.84 -2.01
C ASP A 192 6.22 -18.54 -1.46
N VAL A 193 5.39 -17.88 -2.26
CA VAL A 193 4.09 -17.41 -1.78
C VAL A 193 3.11 -18.55 -1.49
N MET A 194 3.33 -19.73 -2.08
CA MET A 194 2.46 -20.89 -1.94
C MET A 194 2.83 -21.74 -0.72
N SER A 195 4.13 -22.00 -0.49
CA SER A 195 4.58 -22.85 0.62
C SER A 195 5.01 -22.08 1.87
N GLY A 196 5.42 -20.82 1.71
CA GLY A 196 6.05 -20.04 2.78
C GLY A 196 7.52 -20.38 3.02
N ASP A 197 8.14 -21.19 2.16
CA ASP A 197 9.56 -21.51 2.25
C ASP A 197 10.40 -20.29 1.84
N ILE A 198 11.53 -20.09 2.52
CA ILE A 198 12.48 -19.03 2.16
C ILE A 198 13.25 -19.47 0.91
N ILE A 199 13.08 -18.73 -0.18
CA ILE A 199 13.81 -18.90 -1.44
C ILE A 199 15.23 -18.34 -1.28
N ASN A 200 15.34 -17.11 -0.75
CA ASN A 200 16.60 -16.41 -0.55
C ASN A 200 16.46 -15.39 0.59
N GLN A 201 17.58 -15.16 1.28
CA GLN A 201 17.77 -14.06 2.20
C GLN A 201 19.11 -13.38 1.96
N GLU A 202 19.10 -12.07 1.75
CA GLU A 202 20.29 -11.28 1.48
C GLU A 202 20.25 -9.89 2.14
N VAL A 203 21.38 -9.19 2.07
CA VAL A 203 21.50 -7.78 2.48
C VAL A 203 22.17 -7.04 1.33
N LEU A 204 21.43 -6.13 0.71
CA LEU A 204 21.90 -5.37 -0.43
C LEU A 204 22.84 -4.24 0.02
N PRO A 205 23.90 -3.94 -0.75
CA PRO A 205 24.78 -2.83 -0.48
C PRO A 205 24.09 -1.51 -0.84
N ILE A 206 23.37 -0.93 0.12
CA ILE A 206 22.63 0.33 -0.05
C ILE A 206 23.41 1.54 0.49
N ASP A 207 23.21 2.70 -0.12
CA ASP A 207 23.74 3.97 0.37
C ASP A 207 22.71 4.67 1.29
N GLY A 208 22.75 4.33 2.58
CA GLY A 208 21.88 4.91 3.60
C GLY A 208 20.80 3.95 4.11
N TYR A 209 19.58 4.45 4.31
CA TYR A 209 18.44 3.67 4.77
C TYR A 209 17.32 3.68 3.76
N LEU A 210 16.63 2.53 3.64
CA LEU A 210 15.41 2.42 2.85
C LEU A 210 14.23 3.00 3.60
N ASN A 211 13.33 3.65 2.86
CA ASN A 211 12.03 4.12 3.36
C ASN A 211 10.86 3.33 2.75
N GLU A 212 10.94 2.97 1.47
CA GLU A 212 9.86 2.30 0.74
C GLU A 212 10.47 1.56 -0.47
N VAL A 213 9.79 0.51 -0.95
CA VAL A 213 10.15 -0.24 -2.16
C VAL A 213 8.89 -0.53 -2.96
N TYR A 214 8.92 -0.24 -4.26
CA TYR A 214 7.90 -0.66 -5.23
C TYR A 214 8.53 -1.65 -6.21
N LYS A 215 7.73 -2.61 -6.68
CA LYS A 215 8.17 -3.66 -7.61
C LYS A 215 7.13 -3.87 -8.71
N HIS A 216 7.60 -4.06 -9.94
CA HIS A 216 6.81 -4.56 -11.06
C HIS A 216 7.65 -5.46 -11.95
N GLY A 217 7.39 -6.77 -11.92
CA GLY A 217 8.30 -7.78 -12.46
C GLY A 217 9.70 -7.63 -11.85
N ASP A 218 10.72 -7.56 -12.68
CA ASP A 218 12.11 -7.35 -12.24
C ASP A 218 12.49 -5.89 -12.02
N ASN A 219 11.56 -4.95 -12.20
CA ASN A 219 11.82 -3.52 -12.03
C ASN A 219 11.51 -3.12 -10.59
N TYR A 220 12.50 -2.56 -9.91
CA TYR A 220 12.37 -2.03 -8.55
C TYR A 220 12.55 -0.52 -8.56
N LEU A 221 11.72 0.16 -7.77
CA LEU A 221 11.91 1.54 -7.36
C LEU A 221 12.17 1.56 -5.86
N ILE A 222 13.40 1.90 -5.50
CA ILE A 222 13.84 1.97 -4.11
C ILE A 222 13.83 3.44 -3.69
N LEU A 223 13.15 3.77 -2.60
CA LEU A 223 13.19 5.11 -1.99
C LEU A 223 14.12 5.10 -0.78
N TYR A 224 15.17 5.94 -0.83
CA TYR A 224 16.06 6.17 0.30
C TYR A 224 15.54 7.26 1.24
N ASN A 225 16.07 7.27 2.47
CA ASN A 225 15.71 8.23 3.53
C ASN A 225 16.08 9.69 3.26
N ASN A 226 16.79 9.95 2.16
CA ASN A 226 17.21 11.29 1.74
C ASN A 226 16.42 11.78 0.51
N SER A 227 15.25 11.21 0.18
CA SER A 227 14.49 11.55 -1.04
C SER A 227 15.22 11.29 -2.35
N THR A 228 16.24 10.43 -2.33
CA THR A 228 16.80 9.84 -3.54
C THR A 228 16.08 8.54 -3.84
N ILE A 229 15.79 8.30 -5.12
CA ILE A 229 15.32 7.02 -5.61
C ILE A 229 16.43 6.30 -6.38
N ALA A 230 16.42 4.97 -6.32
CA ALA A 230 17.17 4.11 -7.22
C ALA A 230 16.20 3.29 -8.08
N LEU A 231 16.46 3.28 -9.38
CA LEU A 231 15.92 2.26 -10.28
C LEU A 231 16.86 1.06 -10.21
N MET A 232 16.36 -0.07 -9.76
CA MET A 232 17.13 -1.30 -9.66
C MET A 232 16.48 -2.39 -10.51
N LYS A 233 17.31 -3.17 -11.19
CA LYS A 233 16.89 -4.32 -11.98
C LYS A 233 17.96 -5.40 -11.89
N ASP A 234 17.55 -6.66 -11.73
CA ASP A 234 18.45 -7.81 -11.61
C ASP A 234 19.51 -7.67 -10.50
N GLY A 235 19.19 -6.94 -9.43
CA GLY A 235 20.08 -6.66 -8.30
C GLY A 235 21.03 -5.48 -8.50
N ASP A 236 21.06 -4.86 -9.69
CA ASP A 236 21.93 -3.74 -10.02
C ASP A 236 21.17 -2.42 -10.10
N VAL A 237 21.74 -1.37 -9.49
CA VAL A 237 21.22 0.00 -9.59
C VAL A 237 21.54 0.55 -10.98
N GLN A 238 20.50 0.81 -11.76
CA GLN A 238 20.58 1.33 -13.12
C GLN A 238 20.66 2.86 -13.14
N LEU A 239 19.98 3.52 -12.20
CA LEU A 239 19.90 4.98 -12.14
C LEU A 239 19.57 5.45 -10.73
N ASN A 240 20.15 6.57 -10.31
CA ASN A 240 19.72 7.32 -9.13
C ASN A 240 19.12 8.67 -9.55
N ALA A 241 18.03 9.08 -8.90
CA ALA A 241 17.42 10.38 -9.10
C ALA A 241 17.01 11.02 -7.78
N LYS A 242 17.13 12.35 -7.69
CA LYS A 242 16.75 13.13 -6.51
C LYS A 242 15.33 13.67 -6.67
N LEU A 243 14.47 13.42 -5.69
CA LEU A 243 13.12 13.96 -5.61
C LEU A 243 13.05 15.17 -4.66
N SER A 244 11.95 15.92 -4.70
CA SER A 244 11.72 17.05 -3.80
C SER A 244 11.29 16.63 -2.38
N GLY A 245 10.82 15.38 -2.22
CA GLY A 245 10.28 14.91 -0.96
C GLY A 245 9.87 13.44 -0.97
N PRO A 246 8.98 13.01 -0.07
CA PRO A 246 8.47 11.64 -0.01
C PRO A 246 7.61 11.29 -1.23
N ILE A 247 7.46 9.98 -1.45
CA ILE A 247 6.54 9.39 -2.42
C ILE A 247 5.26 8.98 -1.68
N SER A 248 4.12 9.21 -2.31
CA SER A 248 2.82 8.71 -1.83
C SER A 248 2.34 7.50 -2.62
N TYR A 249 2.67 7.44 -3.91
CA TYR A 249 2.32 6.32 -4.78
C TYR A 249 3.31 6.21 -5.95
N ALA A 250 3.56 4.99 -6.41
CA ALA A 250 4.30 4.74 -7.63
C ALA A 250 3.76 3.52 -8.37
N GLU A 251 3.76 3.59 -9.70
CA GLU A 251 3.31 2.53 -10.58
C GLU A 251 4.23 2.44 -11.81
N TRP A 252 4.47 1.23 -12.28
CA TRP A 252 5.22 0.98 -13.51
C TRP A 252 4.32 1.14 -14.74
N CYS A 253 4.77 1.92 -15.71
CA CYS A 253 4.12 2.08 -17.00
C CYS A 253 4.76 1.16 -18.04
N GLU A 254 4.06 0.10 -18.45
CA GLU A 254 4.58 -0.85 -19.44
C GLU A 254 4.81 -0.22 -20.83
N GLU A 255 3.99 0.75 -21.23
CA GLU A 255 4.10 1.38 -22.55
C GLU A 255 5.36 2.26 -22.68
N THR A 256 5.78 2.89 -21.57
CA THR A 256 6.92 3.81 -21.55
C THR A 256 8.16 3.20 -20.88
N HIS A 257 8.04 2.01 -20.29
CA HIS A 257 9.07 1.32 -19.52
C HIS A 257 9.72 2.21 -18.45
N GLY A 258 8.88 2.81 -17.61
CA GLY A 258 9.34 3.67 -16.52
C GLY A 258 8.31 3.81 -15.40
N TRP A 259 8.74 4.40 -14.30
CA TRP A 259 7.90 4.63 -13.13
C TRP A 259 7.18 5.97 -13.24
N GLN A 260 5.88 5.95 -13.00
CA GLN A 260 5.05 7.12 -12.73
C GLN A 260 4.88 7.24 -11.22
N ILE A 261 5.20 8.41 -10.68
CA ILE A 261 5.30 8.63 -9.24
C ILE A 261 4.47 9.85 -8.86
N ALA A 262 3.60 9.68 -7.86
CA ALA A 262 2.95 10.75 -7.14
C ALA A 262 3.78 11.09 -5.89
N GLY A 263 4.29 12.31 -5.83
CA GLY A 263 5.20 12.76 -4.77
C GLY A 263 4.78 14.06 -4.11
N TRP A 264 5.67 14.56 -3.25
CA TRP A 264 5.48 15.82 -2.54
C TRP A 264 5.41 17.02 -3.48
N ARG A 265 4.19 17.46 -3.79
CA ARG A 265 3.93 18.58 -4.72
C ARG A 265 4.57 18.40 -6.09
N GLU A 266 4.64 17.15 -6.55
CA GLU A 266 5.15 16.83 -7.87
C GLU A 266 4.60 15.51 -8.41
N LEU A 267 4.58 15.40 -9.74
CA LEU A 267 4.50 14.15 -10.47
C LEU A 267 5.84 13.90 -11.14
N ILE A 268 6.32 12.66 -11.09
CA ILE A 268 7.59 12.29 -11.72
C ILE A 268 7.35 11.12 -12.66
N PHE A 269 7.88 11.24 -13.87
CA PHE A 269 8.16 10.09 -14.71
C PHE A 269 9.67 9.84 -14.72
N VAL A 270 10.08 8.60 -14.42
CA VAL A 270 11.50 8.23 -14.39
C VAL A 270 11.74 6.87 -15.04
N SER A 271 12.70 6.83 -15.95
CA SER A 271 13.24 5.63 -16.60
C SER A 271 14.76 5.76 -16.67
N THR A 272 15.44 4.76 -17.22
CA THR A 272 16.90 4.83 -17.46
C THR A 272 17.28 5.86 -18.53
N LYS A 273 16.32 6.36 -19.32
CA LYS A 273 16.55 7.30 -20.44
C LYS A 273 16.02 8.70 -20.18
N GLU A 274 15.01 8.82 -19.32
CA GLU A 274 14.27 10.06 -19.15
C GLU A 274 13.89 10.25 -17.69
N HIS A 275 13.97 11.51 -17.24
CA HIS A 275 13.50 11.94 -15.94
C HIS A 275 12.74 13.26 -16.13
N LYS A 276 11.42 13.20 -16.03
CA LYS A 276 10.50 14.34 -16.17
C LYS A 276 9.82 14.62 -14.83
N ARG A 277 9.67 15.90 -14.51
CA ARG A 277 9.03 16.35 -13.27
C ARG A 277 8.03 17.45 -13.59
N THR A 278 6.84 17.31 -13.02
CA THR A 278 5.77 18.31 -13.11
C THR A 278 5.51 18.81 -11.70
N ALA A 279 5.75 20.10 -11.46
CA ALA A 279 5.46 20.72 -10.18
C ALA A 279 3.95 20.90 -9.99
N LEU A 280 3.48 20.64 -8.76
CA LEU A 280 2.10 20.82 -8.34
C LEU A 280 2.01 21.79 -7.16
N GLN A 281 0.82 22.33 -6.90
CA GLN A 281 0.54 23.12 -5.68
C GLN A 281 0.20 22.24 -4.48
N GLU A 282 -0.53 21.16 -4.74
CA GLU A 282 -0.98 20.16 -3.75
C GLU A 282 -0.15 18.89 -3.83
N ILE A 283 -0.18 18.06 -2.78
CA ILE A 283 0.54 16.80 -2.70
C ILE A 283 -0.21 15.75 -3.53
N ALA A 284 0.46 15.16 -4.52
CA ALA A 284 -0.12 14.06 -5.28
C ALA A 284 -0.12 12.79 -4.43
N VAL A 285 -1.27 12.13 -4.34
CA VAL A 285 -1.45 10.89 -3.57
C VAL A 285 -1.61 9.66 -4.46
N PHE A 286 -1.91 9.86 -5.74
CA PHE A 286 -2.08 8.79 -6.72
C PHE A 286 -1.84 9.32 -8.13
N VAL A 287 -1.31 8.46 -8.99
CA VAL A 287 -1.18 8.69 -10.43
C VAL A 287 -1.51 7.40 -11.16
N ASP A 288 -2.21 7.50 -12.28
CA ASP A 288 -2.51 6.36 -13.16
C ASP A 288 -1.61 6.38 -14.38
N ALA A 289 -0.71 5.40 -14.44
CA ALA A 289 0.28 5.30 -15.49
C ALA A 289 -0.30 5.11 -16.89
N LYS A 290 -1.53 4.60 -17.01
CA LYS A 290 -2.18 4.33 -18.29
C LYS A 290 -2.93 5.54 -18.84
N THR A 291 -3.56 6.30 -17.96
CA THR A 291 -4.49 7.37 -18.33
C THR A 291 -3.90 8.76 -18.11
N GLY A 292 -2.86 8.86 -17.27
CA GLY A 292 -2.26 10.11 -16.83
C GLY A 292 -3.11 10.86 -15.80
N PHE A 293 -4.20 10.28 -15.31
CA PHE A 293 -4.96 10.91 -14.22
C PHE A 293 -4.19 10.87 -12.92
N TYR A 294 -4.32 11.91 -12.12
CA TYR A 294 -3.75 11.95 -10.79
C TYR A 294 -4.74 12.58 -9.80
N LEU A 295 -4.54 12.27 -8.53
CA LEU A 295 -5.33 12.77 -7.41
C LEU A 295 -4.41 13.49 -6.43
N CYS A 296 -4.83 14.66 -5.98
CA CYS A 296 -4.18 15.41 -4.92
C CYS A 296 -4.85 15.19 -3.56
N ASN A 297 -4.13 15.51 -2.48
CA ASN A 297 -4.60 15.39 -1.09
C ASN A 297 -5.78 16.33 -0.75
N ASP A 298 -6.12 17.28 -1.60
CA ASP A 298 -7.33 18.12 -1.47
C ASP A 298 -8.58 17.48 -2.10
N GLY A 299 -8.45 16.25 -2.60
CA GLY A 299 -9.52 15.46 -3.20
C GLY A 299 -9.77 15.77 -4.68
N VAL A 300 -8.98 16.64 -5.31
CA VAL A 300 -9.17 17.06 -6.70
C VAL A 300 -8.40 16.13 -7.65
N TRP A 301 -9.10 15.67 -8.69
CA TRP A 301 -8.53 14.93 -9.81
C TRP A 301 -8.17 15.86 -10.96
N ASP A 302 -7.10 15.52 -11.67
CA ASP A 302 -6.68 16.21 -12.89
C ASP A 302 -5.90 15.22 -13.80
N ILE A 303 -5.49 15.66 -14.99
CA ILE A 303 -4.73 14.87 -15.96
C ILE A 303 -3.36 15.52 -16.23
N ILE A 304 -2.33 14.68 -16.39
CA ILE A 304 -1.02 15.16 -16.85
C ILE A 304 -1.16 15.76 -18.25
N ASP A 305 -1.01 17.08 -18.35
CA ASP A 305 -1.05 17.78 -19.63
C ASP A 305 0.21 17.46 -20.44
N THR A 306 0.09 16.49 -21.36
CA THR A 306 1.17 16.08 -22.26
C THR A 306 1.53 17.15 -23.31
N LYS A 307 0.84 18.29 -23.36
CA LYS A 307 1.06 19.35 -24.37
C LYS A 307 2.09 20.42 -23.98
N LYS A 308 2.78 20.29 -22.85
CA LYS A 308 3.91 21.17 -22.49
C LYS A 308 5.18 20.36 -22.23
N SER A 309 5.68 19.72 -23.28
CA SER A 309 7.08 19.32 -23.40
C SER A 309 7.73 20.08 -24.56
#